data_AF-A0A7C5NID0-F1
#
_entry.id   AF-A0A7C5NID0-F1
#
_cell.length_a   1.000
_cell.length_b   1.000
_cell.length_c   1.000
_cell.angle_alpha   90.00
_cell.angle_beta   90.00
_cell.angle_gamma   90.00
#
_symmetry.space_group_name_H-M   'P 1'
#
loop_
_entity.id
_entity.type
_entity.pdbx_description
1 polymer ?
#
loop_
_entity_poly.entity_id
_entity_poly.type
_entity_poly.pdbx_seq_one_letter_code
_entity_poly.pdbx_strand_id
1 'polypeptide(L)'
;NNCYAFAWIIIDNGRMTGKARTGSFLLPPKIVELINEGMELGHADDIVFGHSNSKQKQGSVGILTHDKIDRTGYYIHAVTLALIPFVNEKLFSQ
;
A
#
# COMPACT_ATOMS: atom_id res chain seq x y z
N ASN A 1 -14.32 -15.07 -2.21
CA ASN A 1 -13.72 -13.94 -2.96
C ASN A 1 -12.34 -13.66 -2.43
N ASN A 2 -11.36 -13.46 -3.33
CA ASN A 2 -10.01 -13.03 -2.95
C ASN A 2 -10.00 -11.51 -2.79
N CYS A 3 -9.48 -11.01 -1.66
CA CYS A 3 -9.30 -9.57 -1.42
C CYS A 3 -7.81 -9.23 -1.43
N TYR A 4 -7.44 -8.16 -2.13
CA TYR A 4 -6.06 -7.72 -2.25
C TYR A 4 -5.90 -6.32 -1.68
N ALA A 5 -4.81 -6.10 -0.95
CA ALA A 5 -4.42 -4.78 -0.47
C ALA A 5 -3.40 -4.15 -1.43
N PHE A 6 -3.57 -2.87 -1.73
CA PHE A 6 -2.64 -2.03 -2.49
C PHE A 6 -2.93 -0.55 -2.18
N ALA A 7 -1.99 0.32 -2.55
CA ALA A 7 -2.17 1.77 -2.46
C ALA A 7 -1.84 2.43 -3.81
N TRP A 8 -2.66 3.40 -4.22
CA TRP A 8 -2.36 4.30 -5.34
C TRP A 8 -1.51 5.47 -4.85
N ILE A 9 -0.48 5.79 -5.61
CA ILE A 9 0.36 6.97 -5.43
C ILE A 9 0.17 7.86 -6.65
N ILE A 10 -0.24 9.10 -6.40
CA ILE A 10 -0.44 10.13 -7.40
C ILE A 10 0.43 11.32 -7.00
N ILE A 11 1.29 11.75 -7.91
CA ILE A 11 2.10 12.96 -7.77
C ILE A 11 1.64 13.89 -8.87
N ASP A 12 1.20 15.08 -8.50
CA ASP A 12 0.67 16.08 -9.42
C ASP A 12 1.22 17.46 -9.07
N ASN A 13 1.69 18.19 -10.08
CA ASN A 13 2.12 19.58 -9.95
C ASN A 13 1.20 20.55 -10.71
N GLY A 14 0.04 20.09 -11.18
CA GLY A 14 -0.93 20.87 -11.96
C GLY A 14 -0.61 20.99 -13.45
N ARG A 15 0.56 20.52 -13.90
CA ARG A 15 0.95 20.43 -15.33
C ARG A 15 1.17 19.00 -15.76
N MET A 16 1.65 18.17 -14.85
CA MET A 16 1.97 16.77 -15.09
C MET A 16 1.56 15.94 -13.89
N THR A 17 0.97 14.78 -14.18
CA THR A 17 0.56 13.82 -13.17
C THR A 17 1.26 12.48 -13.40
N GLY A 18 1.99 12.02 -12.41
CA GLY A 18 2.54 10.67 -12.35
C GLY A 18 1.72 9.78 -11.43
N LYS A 19 1.52 8.53 -11.87
CA LYS A 19 0.65 7.57 -11.19
C LYS A 19 1.32 6.22 -11.14
N ALA A 20 1.34 5.61 -9.97
CA ALA A 20 1.74 4.23 -9.78
C ALA A 20 0.98 3.62 -8.60
N ARG A 21 1.08 2.31 -8.44
CA ARG A 21 0.55 1.64 -7.25
C ARG A 21 1.61 0.74 -6.65
N THR A 22 1.47 0.47 -5.36
CA THR A 22 2.26 -0.56 -4.70
C THR A 22 1.93 -1.93 -5.28
N GLY A 23 2.81 -2.92 -5.06
CA GLY A 23 2.54 -4.31 -5.47
C GLY A 23 1.37 -4.87 -4.67
N SER A 24 0.37 -5.48 -5.33
CA SER A 24 -0.76 -6.08 -4.62
C SER A 24 -0.35 -7.34 -3.85
N PHE A 25 -0.89 -7.52 -2.66
CA PHE A 25 -0.79 -8.78 -1.91
C PHE A 25 -2.16 -9.24 -1.43
N LEU A 26 -2.32 -10.56 -1.33
CA LEU A 26 -3.56 -11.19 -0.90
C LEU A 26 -3.75 -11.03 0.60
N LEU A 27 -4.96 -10.69 1.04
CA LEU A 27 -5.32 -10.66 2.46
C LEU A 27 -5.75 -12.04 2.94
N PRO A 28 -5.38 -12.45 4.17
CA PRO A 28 -5.88 -13.69 4.79
C PRO A 28 -7.41 -13.69 4.87
N PRO A 29 -8.08 -14.86 4.66
CA PRO A 29 -9.54 -14.95 4.71
C PRO A 29 -10.16 -14.36 5.99
N LYS A 30 -9.51 -14.55 7.14
CA LYS A 30 -9.98 -14.03 8.44
C LYS A 30 -10.03 -12.51 8.48
N ILE A 31 -9.08 -11.84 7.84
CA ILE A 31 -9.07 -10.37 7.71
C ILE A 31 -10.18 -9.92 6.77
N VAL A 32 -10.40 -10.65 5.67
CA VAL A 32 -11.46 -10.36 4.70
C VAL A 32 -12.85 -10.46 5.32
N GLU A 33 -13.08 -11.46 6.19
CA GLU A 33 -14.32 -11.59 6.97
C GLU A 33 -14.60 -10.32 7.77
N LEU A 34 -13.62 -9.85 8.56
CA LEU A 34 -13.77 -8.65 9.39
C LEU A 34 -13.97 -7.38 8.55
N ILE A 35 -13.27 -7.24 7.42
CA ILE A 35 -13.45 -6.10 6.52
C ILE A 35 -14.87 -6.09 5.92
N ASN A 36 -15.41 -7.26 5.56
CA ASN A 36 -16.77 -7.37 5.05
C ASN A 36 -17.84 -7.01 6.12
N GLU A 37 -17.49 -7.09 7.40
CA GLU A 37 -18.31 -6.59 8.52
C GLU A 37 -18.18 -5.07 8.73
N GLY A 38 -17.41 -4.38 7.89
CA GLY A 38 -17.20 -2.93 7.94
C GLY A 38 -15.98 -2.50 8.77
N MET A 39 -15.13 -3.45 9.18
CA MET A 39 -13.93 -3.14 9.94
C MET A 39 -12.83 -2.55 9.04
N GLU A 40 -12.10 -1.58 9.56
CA GLU A 40 -10.88 -1.08 8.92
C GLU A 40 -9.78 -2.15 8.94
N LEU A 41 -9.06 -2.33 7.83
CA LEU A 41 -7.98 -3.31 7.67
C LEU A 41 -6.97 -3.29 8.84
N GLY A 42 -6.51 -2.12 9.28
CA GLY A 42 -5.53 -2.05 10.38
C GLY A 42 -6.07 -2.58 11.72
N HIS A 43 -7.37 -2.41 12.00
CA HIS A 43 -7.99 -3.01 13.18
C HIS A 43 -8.21 -4.52 13.00
N ALA A 44 -8.55 -4.96 11.80
CA ALA A 44 -8.65 -6.39 11.50
C ALA A 44 -7.30 -7.10 11.66
N ASP A 45 -6.20 -6.46 11.25
CA ASP A 45 -4.84 -6.96 11.48
C ASP A 45 -4.52 -7.10 12.98
N ASP A 46 -4.82 -6.07 13.79
CA ASP A 46 -4.59 -6.10 15.24
C ASP A 46 -5.33 -7.27 15.92
N ILE A 47 -6.58 -7.54 15.51
CA ILE A 47 -7.39 -8.66 16.03
C ILE A 47 -6.80 -10.01 15.62
N VAL A 48 -6.45 -10.18 14.33
CA VAL A 48 -6.02 -11.48 13.79
C VAL A 48 -4.62 -11.86 14.27
N PHE A 49 -3.72 -10.88 14.39
CA PHE A 49 -2.32 -11.14 14.75
C PHE A 49 -2.02 -10.89 16.23
N GLY A 50 -3.01 -10.47 17.03
CA GLY A 50 -2.87 -10.27 18.47
C GLY A 50 -1.87 -9.15 18.84
N HIS A 51 -1.58 -8.26 17.90
CA HIS A 51 -0.69 -7.13 18.11
C HIS A 51 -1.48 -5.85 18.35
N SER A 52 -1.05 -5.04 19.32
CA SER A 52 -1.52 -3.67 19.48
C SER A 52 -0.58 -2.74 18.71
N ASN A 53 -1.13 -1.91 17.80
CA ASN A 53 -0.44 -0.89 16.98
C ASN A 53 0.16 -1.31 15.63
N SER A 54 -0.43 -2.26 14.89
CA SER A 54 -0.06 -2.53 13.48
C SER A 54 -0.04 -1.26 12.60
N LYS A 55 -0.89 -0.27 12.95
CA LYS A 55 -1.00 1.04 12.29
C LYS A 55 0.27 1.91 12.33
N GLN A 56 1.10 1.80 13.37
CA GLN A 56 2.16 2.80 13.62
C GLN A 56 3.59 2.38 13.23
N LYS A 57 3.87 1.10 12.93
CA LYS A 57 5.26 0.70 12.58
C LYS A 57 5.41 -0.12 11.30
N GLN A 58 4.55 -1.09 11.02
CA GLN A 58 4.84 -2.10 9.96
C GLN A 58 3.75 -2.19 8.89
N GLY A 59 2.48 -1.93 9.23
CA GLY A 59 1.33 -2.15 8.35
C GLY A 59 1.11 -3.64 8.01
N SER A 60 0.01 -3.96 7.32
CA SER A 60 -0.33 -5.34 6.95
C SER A 60 0.78 -6.03 6.13
N VAL A 61 1.48 -5.25 5.29
CA VAL A 61 2.60 -5.76 4.49
C VAL A 61 3.77 -6.21 5.36
N GLY A 62 4.11 -5.47 6.41
CA GLY A 62 5.19 -5.86 7.33
C GLY A 62 4.84 -7.11 8.11
N ILE A 63 3.62 -7.18 8.64
CA ILE A 63 3.13 -8.35 9.38
C ILE A 63 3.16 -9.61 8.50
N LEU A 64 2.57 -9.54 7.30
CA LEU A 64 2.45 -10.68 6.40
C LEU A 64 3.78 -11.12 5.78
N THR A 65 4.77 -10.23 5.75
CA THR A 65 6.12 -10.54 5.24
C THR A 65 7.13 -10.83 6.36
N HIS A 66 6.70 -10.90 7.63
CA HIS A 66 7.60 -11.05 8.78
C HIS A 66 8.72 -9.99 8.78
N ASP A 67 8.31 -8.72 8.60
CA ASP A 67 9.18 -7.54 8.56
C ASP A 67 10.27 -7.56 7.47
N LYS A 68 10.15 -8.43 6.47
CA LYS A 68 11.04 -8.41 5.29
C LYS A 68 10.77 -7.22 4.37
N ILE A 69 9.54 -6.72 4.38
CA ILE A 69 9.14 -5.50 3.68
C ILE A 69 8.39 -4.63 4.68
N ASP A 70 8.98 -3.52 5.12
CA ASP A 70 8.29 -2.55 5.94
C ASP A 70 7.42 -1.62 5.09
N ARG A 71 6.56 -0.83 5.75
CA ARG A 71 5.68 0.13 5.08
C ARG A 71 6.47 1.15 4.25
N THR A 72 7.64 1.56 4.71
CA THR A 72 8.48 2.55 4.02
C THR A 72 9.00 1.98 2.69
N GLY A 73 9.67 0.82 2.72
CA GLY A 73 10.19 0.15 1.54
C GLY A 73 9.08 -0.22 0.54
N TYR A 74 7.92 -0.66 1.04
CA TYR A 74 6.77 -0.95 0.21
C TYR A 74 6.29 0.27 -0.61
N TYR A 75 6.27 1.46 -0.01
CA TYR A 75 5.82 2.69 -0.67
C TYR A 75 6.92 3.36 -1.50
N ILE A 76 8.20 3.24 -1.13
CA ILE A 76 9.33 3.82 -1.88
C ILE A 76 9.28 3.44 -3.35
N HIS A 77 9.03 2.17 -3.67
CA HIS A 77 8.94 1.71 -5.05
C HIS A 77 7.81 2.41 -5.82
N ALA A 78 6.61 2.47 -5.25
CA ALA A 78 5.46 3.11 -5.90
C ALA A 78 5.65 4.63 -6.06
N VAL A 79 6.22 5.31 -5.06
CA VAL A 79 6.58 6.73 -5.15
C VAL A 79 7.62 6.97 -6.25
N THR A 80 8.66 6.13 -6.30
CA THR A 80 9.70 6.22 -7.33
C THR A 80 9.12 6.06 -8.73
N LEU A 81 8.22 5.09 -8.93
CA LEU A 81 7.54 4.89 -10.21
C LEU A 81 6.60 6.05 -10.55
N ALA A 82 5.88 6.60 -9.58
CA ALA A 82 5.03 7.77 -9.79
C ALA A 82 5.84 9.02 -10.19
N LEU A 83 7.13 9.10 -9.87
CA LEU A 83 8.01 10.20 -10.27
C LEU A 83 8.52 10.10 -11.72
N ILE A 84 8.29 8.98 -12.43
CA ILE A 84 8.83 8.77 -13.79
C ILE A 84 8.57 9.94 -14.74
N PRO A 85 7.35 10.51 -14.84
CA PRO A 85 7.10 11.64 -15.73
C PRO A 85 7.93 12.88 -15.36
N PHE A 86 8.18 13.11 -14.07
CA PHE A 86 8.94 14.24 -13.54
C PHE A 86 10.45 14.11 -13.75
N VAL A 87 10.98 12.89 -13.71
CA VAL A 87 12.41 12.66 -13.99
C VAL A 87 12.70 12.68 -15.50
N ASN A 88 11.69 12.38 -16.32
CA ASN A 88 11.80 12.28 -17.77
C ASN A 88 10.96 13.34 -18.49
N GLU A 89 10.93 14.57 -17.97
CA GLU A 89 9.97 15.61 -18.41
C GLU A 89 9.85 15.72 -19.93
N LYS A 90 10.97 15.73 -20.66
CA LYS A 90 11.01 15.85 -22.13
C LYS A 90 10.23 14.75 -22.88
N LEU A 91 10.09 13.57 -22.29
CA LEU A 91 9.33 12.46 -22.88
C LEU A 91 7.83 12.53 -22.57
N PHE A 92 7.44 13.35 -21.59
CA PHE A 92 6.07 13.44 -21.06
C PHE A 92 5.45 14.84 -21.20
N SER A 93 6.23 15.86 -21.56
CA SER A 93 5.75 17.18 -21.95
C SER A 93 5.19 17.13 -23.37
N GLN A 94 3.86 17.13 -23.51
CA GLN A 94 3.16 17.45 -24.75
C GLN A 94 2.84 18.95 -24.80
#